data_AF-A0A483FXQ6-F1
#
_entry.id   AF-A0A483FXQ6-F1
#
_cell.length_a   1.000
_cell.length_b   1.000
_cell.length_c   1.000
_cell.angle_alpha   90.00
_cell.angle_beta   90.00
_cell.angle_gamma   90.00
#
_symmetry.space_group_name_H-M   'P 1'
#
loop_
_entity.id
_entity.type
_entity.pdbx_description
1 polymer ?
#
loop_
_entity_poly.entity_id
_entity_poly.type
_entity_poly.pdbx_seq_one_letter_code
_entity_poly.pdbx_strand_id
1 'polypeptide(L)' 'TNRYRLNRGGDRAANSALHIIAIGRLRTDAKTKEYVARRVAEGHTKMDAIRCLKRYISREVYTLLRNQNRRINSIPITA' A
#
# COMPACT_ATOMS: atom_id res chain seq x y z
N THR A 1 16.94 -14.59 -12.26
CA THR A 1 15.78 -13.82 -11.75
C THR A 1 16.16 -13.17 -10.43
N ASN A 2 16.47 -11.87 -10.46
CA ASN A 2 16.96 -11.14 -9.29
C ASN A 2 15.80 -10.78 -8.33
N ARG A 3 15.31 -11.77 -7.57
CA ARG A 3 14.25 -11.57 -6.57
C ARG A 3 14.90 -11.20 -5.24
N TYR A 4 14.66 -9.96 -4.79
CA TYR A 4 15.07 -9.52 -3.46
C TYR A 4 14.43 -10.38 -2.36
N ARG A 5 15.23 -10.71 -1.34
CA ARG A 5 14.88 -11.63 -0.25
C ARG A 5 13.61 -11.19 0.50
N LEU A 6 12.77 -12.16 0.84
CA LEU A 6 11.61 -11.97 1.72
C LEU A 6 12.06 -11.57 3.13
N ASN A 7 11.68 -10.37 3.58
CA ASN A 7 11.86 -9.98 4.97
C ASN A 7 10.82 -10.70 5.85
N ARG A 8 11.28 -11.45 6.87
CA ARG A 8 10.43 -12.14 7.85
C ARG A 8 10.13 -11.31 9.11
N GLY A 9 10.94 -10.30 9.41
CA GLY A 9 10.90 -9.52 10.66
C GLY A 9 10.14 -8.20 10.56
N GLY A 10 8.98 -8.17 9.89
CA GLY A 10 8.15 -6.97 9.79
C GLY A 10 6.81 -7.10 10.51
N ASP A 11 6.09 -5.99 10.65
CA ASP A 11 4.74 -5.98 11.19
C ASP A 11 3.76 -6.74 10.27
N ARG A 12 3.33 -7.91 10.75
CA ARG A 12 2.43 -8.83 10.03
C ARG A 12 1.01 -8.26 9.95
N ALA A 13 0.56 -7.55 10.97
CA ALA A 13 -0.77 -6.94 11.01
C ALA A 13 -0.85 -5.79 10.00
N ALA A 14 0.13 -4.89 9.99
CA ALA A 14 0.22 -3.82 9.00
C ALA A 14 0.28 -4.36 7.56
N ASN A 15 1.12 -5.39 7.32
CA ASN A 15 1.20 -6.00 5.99
C ASN A 15 -0.09 -6.72 5.56
N SER A 16 -0.83 -7.28 6.51
CA SER A 16 -2.16 -7.88 6.29
C SER A 16 -3.19 -6.79 5.92
N ALA A 17 -3.25 -5.70 6.68
CA ALA A 17 -4.13 -4.57 6.40
C ALA A 17 -3.88 -3.98 5.00
N LEU A 18 -2.61 -3.75 4.64
CA LEU A 18 -2.25 -3.29 3.29
C LEU A 18 -2.66 -4.28 2.19
N HIS A 19 -2.62 -5.58 2.48
CA HIS A 19 -3.10 -6.59 1.53
C HIS A 19 -4.62 -6.51 1.35
N ILE A 20 -5.38 -6.42 2.44
CA ILE A 20 -6.85 -6.29 2.40
C ILE A 20 -7.26 -5.04 1.62
N ILE A 21 -6.61 -3.90 1.87
CA ILE A 21 -6.86 -2.66 1.12
C ILE A 21 -6.58 -2.87 -0.38
N ALA A 22 -5.46 -3.51 -0.73
CA ALA A 22 -5.11 -3.78 -2.12
C ALA A 22 -6.16 -4.65 -2.83
N ILE A 23 -6.66 -5.71 -2.18
CA ILE A 23 -7.71 -6.57 -2.73
C ILE A 23 -9.03 -5.81 -2.86
N GLY A 24 -9.41 -5.02 -1.86
CA GLY A 24 -10.59 -4.15 -1.90
C GLY A 24 -10.54 -3.19 -3.09
N ARG A 25 -9.44 -2.45 -3.24
CA ARG A 25 -9.24 -1.53 -4.37
C ARG A 25 -9.24 -2.26 -5.72
N LEU A 26 -8.61 -3.42 -5.82
CA LEU A 26 -8.64 -4.18 -7.06
C LEU A 26 -10.06 -4.62 -7.45
N ARG A 27 -10.95 -4.82 -6.47
CA ARG A 27 -12.36 -5.16 -6.72
C ARG A 27 -13.19 -3.95 -7.12
N THR A 28 -13.00 -2.80 -6.48
CA THR A 28 -13.92 -1.65 -6.61
C THR A 28 -13.37 -0.44 -7.34
N ASP A 29 -12.06 -0.18 -7.30
CA ASP A 29 -11.42 1.02 -7.85
C ASP A 29 -10.94 0.79 -9.29
N ALA A 30 -11.52 1.55 -10.23
CA ALA A 30 -11.18 1.49 -11.65
C ALA A 30 -9.70 1.83 -11.90
N LYS A 31 -9.16 2.85 -11.20
CA LYS A 31 -7.77 3.28 -11.37
C LYS A 31 -6.78 2.19 -10.95
N THR A 32 -7.08 1.49 -9.86
CA THR A 32 -6.28 0.34 -9.41
C THR A 32 -6.34 -0.81 -10.41
N LYS A 33 -7.52 -1.10 -11.00
CA LYS A 33 -7.66 -2.13 -12.03
C LYS A 33 -6.83 -1.82 -13.27
N GLU A 34 -6.91 -0.58 -13.77
CA GLU A 34 -6.10 -0.11 -14.91
C GLU A 34 -4.61 -0.20 -14.61
N TYR A 35 -4.19 0.24 -13.42
CA TYR A 35 -2.80 0.13 -12.99
C TYR A 35 -2.30 -1.31 -13.02
N VAL A 36 -3.07 -2.25 -12.45
CA VAL A 36 -2.68 -3.67 -12.44
C VAL A 36 -2.67 -4.25 -13.84
N ALA A 37 -3.67 -3.95 -14.68
CA ALA A 37 -3.73 -4.38 -16.07
C ALA A 37 -2.50 -3.90 -16.85
N ARG A 38 -2.12 -2.62 -16.71
CA ARG A 38 -0.91 -2.06 -17.32
C ARG A 38 0.36 -2.78 -16.86
N ARG A 39 0.51 -3.05 -15.56
CA ARG A 39 1.69 -3.80 -15.05
C ARG A 39 1.75 -5.22 -15.59
N VAL A 40 0.61 -5.89 -15.75
CA VAL A 40 0.54 -7.22 -16.36
C VAL A 40 0.90 -7.16 -17.85
N ALA A 41 0.42 -6.14 -18.58
CA ALA A 41 0.78 -5.92 -19.98
C ALA A 41 2.29 -5.64 -20.18
N GLU A 42 2.95 -5.02 -19.20
CA GLU A 42 4.41 -4.83 -19.16
C GLU A 42 5.19 -6.13 -18.86
N GLY A 43 4.52 -7.29 -18.73
CA GLY A 43 5.15 -8.59 -18.50
C GLY A 43 5.33 -8.96 -17.03
N HIS A 44 4.78 -8.19 -16.09
CA HIS A 44 4.80 -8.57 -14.68
C HIS A 44 3.76 -9.66 -14.38
N THR A 45 4.11 -10.58 -13.48
CA THR A 45 3.12 -11.50 -12.93
C THR A 45 2.08 -10.72 -12.13
N LYS A 46 0.86 -11.27 -12.02
CA LYS A 46 -0.21 -10.68 -11.19
C LYS A 46 0.27 -10.42 -9.75
N MET A 47 1.08 -11.33 -9.19
CA MET A 47 1.64 -11.18 -7.84
C MET A 47 2.65 -10.04 -7.74
N ASP A 48 3.45 -9.82 -8.79
CA ASP A 48 4.37 -8.68 -8.84
C ASP A 48 3.62 -7.35 -8.98
N ALA A 49 2.56 -7.32 -9.80
CA ALA A 49 1.68 -6.16 -9.91
C ALA A 49 1.00 -5.81 -8.57
N ILE A 50 0.48 -6.82 -7.85
CA ILE A 50 -0.09 -6.64 -6.50
C ILE A 50 0.97 -6.16 -5.51
N ARG A 51 2.20 -6.68 -5.58
CA ARG A 51 3.30 -6.23 -4.71
C ARG A 51 3.67 -4.76 -4.98
N CYS A 52 3.70 -4.35 -6.25
CA CYS A 52 3.87 -2.95 -6.64
C CYS A 52 2.73 -2.09 -6.06
N LEU A 53 1.48 -2.51 -6.25
CA LEU A 53 0.30 -1.82 -5.72
C LEU A 53 0.35 -1.64 -4.20
N LYS A 54 0.69 -2.69 -3.44
CA LYS A 54 0.86 -2.62 -1.99
C LYS A 54 1.91 -1.57 -1.57
N ARG A 55 2.99 -1.42 -2.34
CA ARG A 55 4.01 -0.40 -2.08
C ARG A 55 3.47 1.02 -2.30
N TYR A 56 2.63 1.25 -3.31
CA TYR A 56 1.95 2.53 -3.50
C TYR A 56 0.99 2.84 -2.34
N ILE A 57 0.14 1.87 -1.97
CA ILE A 57 -0.81 2.02 -0.85
C ILE A 57 -0.06 2.31 0.45
N SER A 58 1.06 1.63 0.71
CA SER A 58 1.87 1.87 1.91
C SER A 58 2.37 3.32 1.99
N ARG A 59 2.81 3.91 0.88
CA ARG A 59 3.26 5.32 0.84
C ARG A 59 2.11 6.29 1.07
N GLU A 60 0.95 6.01 0.48
CA GLU A 60 -0.27 6.80 0.66
C GLU A 60 -0.72 6.77 2.12
N VAL A 61 -0.87 5.58 2.70
CA VAL A 61 -1.26 5.39 4.11
C VAL A 61 -0.25 6.07 5.04
N TYR A 62 1.05 5.91 4.80
CA TYR A 62 2.07 6.59 5.60
C TYR A 62 1.91 8.11 5.57
N THR A 63 1.67 8.68 4.39
CA THR A 63 1.49 10.13 4.23
C THR A 63 0.24 10.61 4.97
N LEU A 64 -0.87 9.88 4.88
CA LEU A 64 -2.11 10.18 5.60
C LEU A 64 -1.91 10.13 7.12
N LEU A 65 -1.32 9.05 7.63
CA LEU A 65 -1.05 8.89 9.06
C LEU A 65 -0.09 9.97 9.58
N ARG A 66 0.96 10.29 8.82
CA ARG A 66 1.91 11.34 9.18
C ARG A 66 1.25 12.71 9.24
N ASN A 67 0.40 13.03 8.27
CA ASN A 67 -0.32 14.31 8.25
C ASN A 67 -1.34 14.38 9.40
N GLN A 68 -2.05 13.29 9.67
CA GLN A 68 -2.97 13.20 10.80
C GLN A 68 -2.23 13.38 12.13
N ASN A 69 -1.10 12.72 12.34
CA ASN A 69 -0.29 12.87 13.55
C ASN A 69 0.22 14.30 13.73
N ARG A 70 0.66 14.96 12.64
CA ARG A 70 1.04 16.38 12.69
C ARG A 70 -0.12 17.26 13.13
N ARG A 71 -1.32 17.02 12.59
CA ARG A 71 -2.53 17.77 12.95
C ARG A 71 -2.92 17.56 14.41
N ILE A 72 -2.87 16.32 14.89
CA ILE A 72 -3.13 16.00 16.31
C ILE A 72 -2.14 16.75 17.21
N ASN A 73 -0.85 16.69 16.88
CA ASN A 73 0.20 17.33 17.68
C ASN A 73 0.19 18.87 17.62
N SER A 74 -0.45 19.47 16.61
CA SER A 74 -0.58 20.93 16.52
C SER A 74 -1.76 21.49 17.31
N ILE A 75 -2.65 20.66 17.84
CA ILE A 75 -3.78 21.12 18.64
C ILE A 75 -3.25 21.43 20.05
N PRO A 76 -3.32 22.69 20.51
CA PRO A 76 -2.94 23.02 21.88
C PRO A 76 -3.86 22.28 22.85
N ILE A 77 -3.27 21.63 23.85
CA ILE A 77 -4.03 21.06 24.97
C ILE A 77 -4.43 22.27 25.83
N THR A 78 -5.59 22.85 25.55
CA THR A 78 -6.17 23.86 26.44
C THR A 78 -6.51 23.16 27.75
N ALA A 79 -5.79 23.51 28.82
CA ALA A 79 -6.03 23.05 30.18
C ALA A 79 -7.24 23.76 30.81
#